data_AF-M3GAI4-F1
#
_entry.id   AF-M3GAI4-F1
#
_cell.length_a   1.000
_cell.length_b   1.000
_cell.length_c   1.000
_cell.angle_alpha   90.00
_cell.angle_beta   90.00
_cell.angle_gamma   90.00
#
_symmetry.space_group_name_H-M   'P 1'
#
loop_
_entity.id
_entity.type
_entity.pdbx_description
1 polymer ?
#
loop_
_entity_poly.entity_id
_entity_poly.type
_entity_poly.pdbx_seq_one_letter_code
_entity_poly.pdbx_strand_id
1 'polypeptide(L)'
;MKSNARVCVVGAGPSGIAAGKNCVEYGLDVVIFEKNDKVGGNWVFNAKTGHSSVYENTHIISSKVWSEYEDFPMPEDYPEYPNHKQLQAYFESYAKHFGVYKKIRFHHTIQKITKTPNEEWKVEYTNASKKRR
;
A
#
# COMPACT_ATOMS: atom_id res chain seq x y z
N MET A 1 -20.66 13.11 -17.63
CA MET A 1 -19.47 12.78 -16.82
C MET A 1 -18.82 11.54 -17.43
N LYS A 2 -17.51 11.54 -17.68
CA LYS A 2 -16.83 10.35 -18.23
C LYS A 2 -17.09 9.15 -17.31
N SER A 3 -17.58 8.08 -17.92
CA SER A 3 -17.92 6.78 -17.33
C SER A 3 -16.81 6.25 -16.42
N ASN A 4 -17.17 5.82 -15.19
CA ASN A 4 -16.39 5.00 -14.25
C ASN A 4 -14.88 4.89 -14.56
N ALA A 5 -14.14 5.95 -14.29
CA ALA A 5 -12.68 5.94 -14.46
C ALA A 5 -12.08 4.90 -13.52
N ARG A 6 -11.38 3.92 -14.09
CA ARG A 6 -10.69 2.87 -13.33
C ARG A 6 -9.30 3.33 -12.96
N VAL A 7 -8.96 3.24 -11.68
CA VAL A 7 -7.68 3.68 -11.12
C VAL A 7 -6.81 2.46 -10.78
N CYS A 8 -5.54 2.52 -11.18
CA CYS A 8 -4.54 1.55 -10.79
C CYS A 8 -3.51 2.22 -9.87
N VAL A 9 -3.41 1.74 -8.63
CA VAL A 9 -2.37 2.16 -7.67
C VAL A 9 -1.29 1.08 -7.63
N VAL A 10 -0.03 1.49 -7.64
CA VAL A 10 1.12 0.59 -7.60
C VAL A 10 1.79 0.67 -6.24
N GLY A 11 1.76 -0.44 -5.51
CA GLY A 11 2.26 -0.57 -4.15
C GLY A 11 1.17 -0.34 -3.09
N ALA A 12 1.20 -1.14 -2.03
CA ALA A 12 0.38 -1.03 -0.83
C ALA A 12 1.22 -0.61 0.39
N GLY A 13 2.18 0.30 0.16
CA GLY A 13 2.83 1.06 1.24
C GLY A 13 1.97 2.25 1.70
N PRO A 14 2.50 3.10 2.61
CA PRO A 14 1.74 4.22 3.19
C PRO A 14 1.12 5.14 2.13
N SER A 15 1.86 5.51 1.09
CA SER A 15 1.32 6.36 0.01
C SER A 15 0.23 5.64 -0.80
N GLY A 16 0.38 4.34 -1.04
CA GLY A 16 -0.53 3.55 -1.86
C GLY A 16 -1.88 3.31 -1.19
N ILE A 17 -1.88 3.02 0.12
CA ILE A 17 -3.13 2.84 0.87
C ILE A 17 -3.87 4.17 1.07
N ALA A 18 -3.16 5.29 1.23
CA ALA A 18 -3.77 6.62 1.28
C ALA A 18 -4.41 7.00 -0.07
N ALA A 19 -3.72 6.77 -1.19
CA ALA A 19 -4.29 6.96 -2.53
C ALA A 19 -5.51 6.05 -2.75
N GLY A 20 -5.42 4.79 -2.32
CA GLY A 20 -6.51 3.83 -2.35
C GLY A 20 -7.74 4.29 -1.54
N LYS A 21 -7.53 4.81 -0.32
CA LYS A 21 -8.59 5.33 0.54
C LYS A 21 -9.34 6.47 -0.13
N ASN A 22 -8.61 7.45 -0.67
CA ASN A 22 -9.20 8.57 -1.40
C ASN A 22 -10.02 8.08 -2.60
N CYS A 23 -9.49 7.13 -3.39
CA CYS A 23 -10.24 6.57 -4.51
C CYS A 23 -11.56 5.89 -4.07
N VAL A 24 -11.51 5.12 -2.97
CA VAL A 24 -12.70 4.47 -2.41
C VAL A 24 -13.72 5.51 -1.93
N GLU A 25 -13.27 6.55 -1.25
CA GLU A 25 -14.11 7.63 -0.72
C GLU A 25 -14.82 8.43 -1.83
N TYR A 26 -14.14 8.69 -2.94
CA TYR A 26 -14.73 9.33 -4.13
C TYR A 26 -15.52 8.37 -5.03
N GLY A 27 -15.70 7.10 -4.63
CA GLY A 27 -16.47 6.11 -5.39
C GLY A 27 -15.82 5.64 -6.69
N LEU A 28 -14.50 5.80 -6.83
CA LEU A 28 -13.75 5.35 -8.00
C LEU A 28 -13.50 3.83 -7.98
N ASP A 29 -13.48 3.21 -9.16
CA ASP A 29 -13.10 1.79 -9.28
C ASP A 29 -11.57 1.66 -9.21
N VAL A 30 -11.05 1.42 -8.00
CA VAL A 30 -9.61 1.27 -7.74
C VAL A 30 -9.18 -0.18 -7.60
N VAL A 31 -8.03 -0.50 -8.21
CA VAL A 31 -7.24 -1.71 -7.94
C VAL A 31 -5.84 -1.31 -7.47
N ILE A 32 -5.34 -1.98 -6.45
CA ILE A 32 -3.99 -1.77 -5.93
C ILE A 32 -3.18 -3.04 -6.18
N PHE A 33 -2.02 -2.94 -6.83
CA PHE A 33 -1.12 -4.07 -7.01
C PHE A 33 0.06 -3.98 -6.02
N GLU A 34 0.27 -5.03 -5.24
CA GLU A 34 1.36 -5.12 -4.28
C GLU A 34 2.21 -6.37 -4.56
N LYS A 35 3.53 -6.20 -4.61
CA LYS A 35 4.47 -7.29 -4.88
C LYS A 35 4.58 -8.27 -3.71
N ASN A 36 4.46 -7.77 -2.49
CA ASN A 36 4.56 -8.55 -1.26
C ASN A 36 3.21 -9.19 -0.88
N ASP A 37 3.19 -9.87 0.26
CA ASP A 37 2.03 -10.53 0.87
C ASP A 37 1.30 -9.67 1.92
N LYS A 38 1.81 -8.47 2.20
CA LYS A 38 1.33 -7.58 3.28
C LYS A 38 1.30 -6.12 2.88
N VAL A 39 0.42 -5.38 3.55
CA VAL A 39 0.42 -3.91 3.57
C VAL A 39 1.60 -3.41 4.39
N GLY A 40 2.16 -2.27 4.00
CA GLY A 40 3.15 -1.53 4.79
C GLY A 40 4.39 -1.11 4.01
N GLY A 41 4.62 -1.71 2.82
CA GLY A 41 5.75 -1.37 1.96
C GLY A 41 7.08 -1.48 2.71
N ASN A 42 7.79 -0.35 2.86
CA ASN A 42 9.08 -0.31 3.54
C ASN A 42 9.04 -0.85 4.97
N TRP A 43 7.90 -0.76 5.66
CA TRP A 43 7.75 -1.19 7.06
C TRP A 43 7.53 -2.69 7.23
N VAL A 44 7.40 -3.44 6.13
CA VAL A 44 7.32 -4.90 6.16
C VAL A 44 8.73 -5.48 6.27
N PHE A 45 9.13 -5.82 7.49
CA PHE A 45 10.39 -6.53 7.72
C PHE A 45 10.29 -7.99 7.26
N ASN A 46 11.28 -8.43 6.48
CA ASN A 46 11.42 -9.82 6.06
C ASN A 46 12.87 -10.30 6.17
N ALA A 47 13.16 -11.07 7.21
CA ALA A 47 14.48 -11.67 7.45
C ALA A 47 14.88 -12.71 6.40
N LYS A 48 13.91 -13.36 5.72
CA LYS A 48 14.17 -14.49 4.80
C LYS A 48 14.61 -14.02 3.42
N THR A 49 14.11 -12.87 2.96
CA THR A 49 14.34 -12.41 1.59
C THR A 49 15.50 -11.43 1.47
N GLY A 50 16.02 -10.87 2.57
CA GLY A 50 17.07 -9.85 2.57
C GLY A 50 16.68 -8.50 1.93
N HIS A 51 15.60 -8.46 1.15
CA HIS A 51 15.04 -7.28 0.48
C HIS A 51 14.16 -6.39 1.39
N SER A 52 14.36 -6.45 2.70
CA SER A 52 13.65 -5.58 3.63
C SER A 52 14.24 -4.17 3.60
N SER A 53 13.40 -3.15 3.40
CA SER A 53 13.84 -1.75 3.45
C SER A 53 14.13 -1.26 4.87
N VAL A 54 13.76 -2.03 5.89
CA VAL A 54 14.02 -1.78 7.31
C VAL A 54 14.75 -2.96 7.95
N TYR A 55 15.43 -2.70 9.06
CA TYR A 55 16.09 -3.72 9.88
C TYR A 55 15.18 -4.13 11.04
N GLU A 56 15.51 -5.23 11.71
CA GLU A 56 14.69 -5.81 12.80
C GLU A 56 14.41 -4.80 13.94
N ASN A 57 15.34 -3.90 14.21
CA ASN A 57 15.24 -2.93 15.30
C ASN A 57 14.86 -1.52 14.81
N THR A 58 14.40 -1.37 13.57
CA THR A 58 14.05 -0.06 13.02
C THR A 58 12.85 0.56 13.75
N HIS A 59 13.00 1.81 14.12
CA HIS A 59 11.95 2.70 14.61
C HIS A 59 11.82 3.89 13.67
N ILE A 60 10.65 4.53 13.67
CA ILE A 60 10.47 5.80 12.97
C ILE A 60 11.23 6.92 13.69
N ILE A 61 11.76 7.87 12.91
CA ILE A 61 12.55 8.99 13.44
C ILE A 61 11.69 10.21 13.82
N SER A 62 10.43 10.22 13.40
CA SER A 62 9.43 11.22 13.74
C SER A 62 8.43 10.66 14.75
N SER A 63 7.88 11.54 15.58
CA SER A 63 6.87 11.17 16.58
C SER A 63 5.62 10.59 15.93
N LYS A 64 4.90 9.71 16.63
CA LYS A 64 3.67 9.08 16.16
C LYS A 64 2.61 10.09 15.75
N VAL A 65 2.43 11.17 16.52
CA VAL A 65 1.42 12.22 16.26
C VAL A 65 1.73 12.99 14.97
N TRP A 66 3.00 13.12 14.61
CA TRP A 66 3.42 13.76 13.36
C TRP A 66 3.47 12.80 12.16
N SER A 67 3.24 11.51 12.38
CA SER A 67 3.43 10.47 11.37
C SER A 67 2.16 9.66 11.07
N GLU A 68 1.10 9.88 11.83
CA GLU A 68 -0.20 9.27 11.62
C GLU A 68 -1.00 9.96 10.51
N TYR A 69 -1.96 9.24 9.93
CA TYR A 69 -2.96 9.85 9.06
C TYR A 69 -3.94 10.67 9.89
N GLU A 70 -4.28 11.86 9.39
CA GLU A 70 -5.15 12.84 10.08
C GLU A 70 -6.51 12.26 10.50
N ASP A 71 -7.06 11.33 9.71
CA ASP A 71 -8.35 10.68 9.92
C ASP A 71 -8.26 9.32 10.62
N PHE A 72 -7.06 8.93 11.07
CA PHE A 72 -6.83 7.63 11.70
C PHE A 72 -5.61 7.69 12.61
N PRO A 73 -5.75 8.20 13.85
CA PRO A 73 -4.63 8.31 14.78
C PRO A 73 -4.03 6.94 15.12
N MET A 74 -2.73 6.91 15.43
CA MET A 74 -2.08 5.72 15.96
C MET A 74 -2.62 5.38 17.36
N PRO A 75 -2.62 4.09 17.76
CA PRO A 75 -3.05 3.68 19.09
C PRO A 75 -2.35 4.45 20.23
N GLU A 76 -3.09 4.73 21.30
CA GLU A 76 -2.58 5.48 22.45
C GLU A 76 -1.41 4.76 23.14
N ASP A 77 -1.45 3.44 23.17
CA ASP A 77 -0.43 2.55 23.75
C ASP A 77 0.84 2.40 22.91
N TYR A 78 0.86 2.92 21.68
CA TYR A 78 2.11 3.00 20.90
C TYR A 78 3.09 3.99 21.53
N PRO A 79 4.40 3.69 21.56
CA PRO A 79 5.41 4.63 22.05
C PRO A 79 5.51 5.85 21.13
N GLU A 80 6.17 6.90 21.61
CA GLU A 80 6.38 8.14 20.83
C GLU A 80 7.03 7.88 19.47
N TYR A 81 7.93 6.89 19.40
CA TYR A 81 8.60 6.46 18.18
C TYR A 81 8.33 4.96 17.95
N PRO A 82 7.24 4.59 17.26
CA PRO A 82 6.88 3.20 17.04
C PRO A 82 7.92 2.41 16.25
N ASN A 83 8.04 1.12 16.55
CA ASN A 83 8.88 0.22 15.77
C ASN A 83 8.21 -0.19 14.44
N HIS A 84 8.99 -0.81 13.56
CA HIS A 84 8.50 -1.22 12.24
C HIS A 84 7.30 -2.19 12.28
N LYS A 85 7.18 -3.05 13.31
CA LYS A 85 6.06 -4.00 13.46
C LYS A 85 4.78 -3.24 13.81
N GLN A 86 4.88 -2.28 14.73
CA GLN A 86 3.78 -1.41 15.13
C GLN A 86 3.28 -0.57 13.95
N LEU A 87 4.19 0.00 13.15
CA LEU A 87 3.81 0.75 11.96
C LEU A 87 3.17 -0.11 10.88
N GLN A 88 3.71 -1.30 10.62
CA GLN A 88 3.09 -2.24 9.68
C GLN A 88 1.65 -2.61 10.11
N ALA A 89 1.45 -2.91 11.40
CA ALA A 89 0.13 -3.23 11.96
C ALA A 89 -0.83 -2.03 11.87
N TYR A 90 -0.34 -0.81 12.09
CA TYR A 90 -1.10 0.42 11.94
C TYR A 90 -1.57 0.63 10.49
N PHE A 91 -0.66 0.52 9.51
CA PHE A 91 -1.00 0.66 8.09
C PHE A 91 -1.99 -0.42 7.61
N GLU A 92 -1.84 -1.65 8.09
CA GLU A 92 -2.79 -2.71 7.77
C GLU A 92 -4.17 -2.45 8.39
N SER A 93 -4.22 -1.93 9.62
CA SER A 93 -5.45 -1.54 10.30
C SER A 93 -6.16 -0.40 9.57
N TYR A 94 -5.43 0.63 9.16
CA TYR A 94 -5.91 1.72 8.31
C TYR A 94 -6.56 1.19 7.02
N ALA A 95 -5.83 0.33 6.30
CA ALA A 95 -6.32 -0.24 5.05
C ALA A 95 -7.59 -1.08 5.23
N LYS A 96 -7.71 -1.84 6.34
CA LYS A 96 -8.92 -2.61 6.67
C LYS A 96 -10.08 -1.68 7.05
N HIS A 97 -9.84 -0.69 7.90
CA HIS A 97 -10.84 0.26 8.40
C HIS A 97 -11.56 0.98 7.25
N PHE A 98 -10.81 1.57 6.32
CA PHE A 98 -11.38 2.28 5.17
C PHE A 98 -11.76 1.38 3.99
N GLY A 99 -11.70 0.05 4.17
CA GLY A 99 -12.06 -0.91 3.12
C GLY A 99 -11.12 -0.92 1.91
N VAL A 100 -9.92 -0.36 2.03
CA VAL A 100 -8.88 -0.37 0.99
C VAL A 100 -8.26 -1.76 0.84
N TYR A 101 -8.16 -2.53 1.94
CA TYR A 101 -7.50 -3.84 1.95
C TYR A 101 -8.08 -4.80 0.90
N LYS A 102 -9.40 -4.80 0.75
CA LYS A 102 -10.16 -5.61 -0.24
C LYS A 102 -9.96 -5.17 -1.70
N LYS A 103 -9.32 -4.02 -1.95
CA LYS A 103 -8.93 -3.55 -3.28
C LYS A 103 -7.50 -3.96 -3.66
N ILE A 104 -6.74 -4.57 -2.74
CA ILE A 104 -5.35 -4.95 -2.94
C ILE A 104 -5.23 -6.35 -3.55
N ARG A 105 -4.36 -6.46 -4.55
CA ARG A 105 -3.91 -7.71 -5.16
C ARG A 105 -2.46 -7.93 -4.77
N PHE A 106 -2.25 -8.76 -3.76
CA PHE A 106 -0.92 -9.18 -3.29
C PHE A 106 -0.25 -10.16 -4.25
N HIS A 107 1.08 -10.31 -4.14
CA HIS A 107 1.89 -11.11 -5.04
C HIS A 107 1.75 -10.72 -6.52
N HIS A 108 1.55 -9.43 -6.79
CA HIS A 108 1.48 -8.88 -8.13
C HIS A 108 2.59 -7.85 -8.34
N THR A 109 3.55 -8.18 -9.19
CA THR A 109 4.67 -7.29 -9.51
C THR A 109 4.41 -6.62 -10.85
N ILE A 110 4.20 -5.31 -10.83
CA ILE A 110 4.15 -4.49 -12.05
C ILE A 110 5.50 -4.58 -12.77
N GLN A 111 5.46 -4.92 -14.05
CA GLN A 111 6.64 -5.02 -14.92
C GLN A 111 6.79 -3.80 -15.81
N LYS A 112 5.67 -3.29 -16.33
CA LYS A 112 5.67 -2.19 -17.29
C LYS A 112 4.34 -1.44 -17.25
N ILE A 113 4.43 -0.12 -17.39
CA ILE A 113 3.29 0.76 -17.59
C ILE A 113 3.55 1.55 -18.86
N THR A 114 2.62 1.53 -19.80
CA THR A 114 2.72 2.29 -21.05
C THR A 114 1.42 3.02 -21.32
N LYS A 115 1.52 4.30 -21.70
CA LYS A 115 0.39 5.06 -22.20
C LYS A 115 -0.04 4.52 -23.56
N THR A 116 -1.33 4.31 -23.75
CA THR A 116 -1.92 3.85 -25.02
C THR A 116 -2.27 5.05 -25.90
N PRO A 117 -2.47 4.86 -27.23
CA PRO A 117 -2.94 5.92 -28.12
C PRO A 117 -4.31 6.51 -27.73
N ASN A 118 -5.10 5.78 -26.93
CA ASN A 118 -6.43 6.20 -26.48
C ASN A 118 -6.39 7.00 -25.16
N GLU A 119 -5.22 7.51 -24.74
CA GLU A 119 -5.03 8.22 -23.46
C GLU A 119 -5.32 7.36 -22.21
N GLU A 120 -5.27 6.03 -22.34
CA GLU A 120 -5.37 5.08 -21.23
C GLU A 120 -3.99 4.54 -20.84
N TRP A 121 -3.93 3.78 -19.74
CA TRP A 121 -2.71 3.14 -19.27
C TRP A 121 -2.81 1.62 -19.39
N LYS A 122 -1.88 1.02 -20.12
CA LYS A 122 -1.67 -0.43 -20.12
C LYS A 122 -0.70 -0.79 -19.00
N VAL A 123 -1.13 -1.68 -18.12
CA VAL A 123 -0.36 -2.17 -16.96
C VAL A 123 -0.07 -3.65 -17.14
N GLU A 124 1.19 -4.00 -17.33
CA GLU A 124 1.67 -5.38 -17.42
C GLU A 124 2.22 -5.83 -16.07
N TYR A 125 1.81 -7.00 -15.60
CA TYR A 125 2.23 -7.52 -14.29
C TYR A 125 2.44 -9.04 -14.30
N THR A 126 3.21 -9.52 -13.34
CA THR A 126 3.31 -10.95 -13.01
C THR A 126 2.57 -11.23 -11.71
N ASN A 127 1.91 -12.38 -11.61
CA ASN A 127 1.29 -12.82 -10.36
C ASN A 127 2.14 -13.90 -9.67
N ALA A 128 1.66 -14.45 -8.55
CA ALA A 128 2.32 -15.54 -7.80
C ALA A 128 2.73 -16.76 -8.66
N SER A 129 2.03 -17.03 -9.76
CA SER A 129 2.37 -18.12 -10.70
C SER A 129 3.47 -17.75 -11.72
N LYS A 130 4.05 -16.54 -11.62
CA LYS A 130 4.99 -15.93 -12.57
C LYS A 130 4.48 -15.84 -14.01
N LYS A 131 3.18 -16.09 -14.24
CA LYS A 131 2.55 -15.85 -15.54
C LYS A 131 2.37 -14.34 -15.74
N ARG A 132 2.86 -13.83 -16.87
CA ARG A 132 2.68 -12.44 -17.29
C ARG A 132 1.25 -12.23 -17.78
N ARG A 133 0.61 -11.15 -17.35
CA ARG A 133 -0.73 -10.72 -17.75
C ARG A 133 -0.74 -9.23 -18.11
#